data_AF-A0A0F9KTJ2-F1
#
_entry.id   AF-A0A0F9KTJ2-F1
#
_cell.length_a   1.000
_cell.length_b   1.000
_cell.length_c   1.000
_cell.angle_alpha   90.00
_cell.angle_beta   90.00
_cell.angle_gamma   90.00
#
_symmetry.space_group_name_H-M   'P 1'
#
loop_
_entity.id
_entity.type
_entity.pdbx_description
1 polymer ?
#
loop_
_entity_poly.entity_id
_entity_poly.type
_entity_poly.pdbx_seq_one_letter_code
_entity_poly.pdbx_strand_id
1 'polypeptide(L)'
;MAKEEVVKETEIAPIEADDRLCECGCCELAGFYKKTDLSRGIIKGKPKRFKLNHHTIGFRNIRWNYGRVDSKGTYILLLKPRHPFPSRQKRYVYEHRLVMEDFLRQNYPNHKALIGINAKLYLRPEYIVHHINGNIKDNRIENLEFMKASQHNKLHEPQRDEFTGRFLRKE
;
A
#
# COMPACT_ATOMS: atom_id res chain seq x y z
N MET A 1 10.79 4.46 30.60
CA MET A 1 11.70 3.61 29.80
C MET A 1 10.91 3.12 28.59
N ALA A 2 11.04 3.81 27.46
CA ALA A 2 10.35 3.44 26.23
C ALA A 2 11.11 2.26 25.59
N LYS A 3 10.41 1.16 25.32
CA LYS A 3 10.97 0.01 24.62
C LYS A 3 11.16 0.40 23.16
N GLU A 4 12.41 0.57 22.73
CA GLU A 4 12.77 0.60 21.31
C GLU A 4 12.47 -0.80 20.73
N GLU A 5 11.36 -0.92 20.01
CA GLU A 5 11.12 -2.08 19.15
C GLU A 5 12.02 -1.96 17.92
N VAL A 6 13.12 -2.70 17.96
CA VAL A 6 14.04 -2.94 16.85
C VAL A 6 13.23 -3.57 15.71
N VAL A 7 12.95 -2.77 14.68
CA VAL A 7 12.32 -3.25 13.44
C VAL A 7 13.33 -4.18 12.78
N LYS A 8 13.06 -5.48 12.83
CA LYS A 8 13.91 -6.51 12.23
C LYS A 8 14.13 -6.17 10.75
N GLU A 9 15.37 -5.86 10.40
CA GLU A 9 15.83 -5.81 9.02
C GLU A 9 15.57 -7.18 8.40
N THR A 10 14.51 -7.26 7.58
CA THR A 10 14.31 -8.43 6.73
C THR A 10 15.30 -8.27 5.58
N GLU A 11 16.46 -8.90 5.71
CA GLU A 11 17.44 -9.05 4.63
C GLU A 11 16.72 -9.61 3.39
N ILE A 12 16.68 -8.81 2.31
CA ILE A 12 16.13 -9.25 1.04
C ILE A 12 17.31 -9.81 0.24
N ALA A 13 17.25 -11.11 -0.04
CA ALA A 13 18.24 -11.79 -0.87
C ALA A 13 18.43 -11.06 -2.23
N PRO A 14 19.67 -10.94 -2.74
CA PRO A 14 19.95 -10.38 -4.05
C PRO A 14 19.19 -11.15 -5.14
N ILE A 15 18.78 -10.43 -6.19
CA ILE A 15 18.12 -11.01 -7.36
C ILE A 15 19.23 -11.64 -8.21
N GLU A 16 19.29 -12.97 -8.22
CA GLU A 16 20.30 -13.74 -8.98
C GLU A 16 19.99 -13.71 -10.48
N ALA A 17 20.98 -14.03 -11.34
CA ALA A 17 20.81 -14.00 -12.80
C ALA A 17 19.67 -14.90 -13.34
N ASP A 18 19.29 -15.93 -12.57
CA ASP A 18 18.21 -16.87 -12.89
C ASP A 18 16.83 -16.45 -12.31
N ASP A 19 16.79 -15.36 -11.54
CA ASP A 19 15.56 -14.88 -10.93
C ASP A 19 14.68 -14.14 -11.95
N ARG A 20 13.45 -14.67 -12.12
CA ARG A 20 12.44 -14.08 -13.01
C ARG A 20 11.35 -13.38 -12.22
N LEU A 21 11.07 -12.13 -12.57
CA LEU A 21 9.89 -11.41 -12.07
C LEU A 21 8.60 -11.99 -12.67
N CYS A 22 7.52 -11.94 -11.89
CA CYS A 22 6.18 -12.33 -12.35
C CYS A 22 5.75 -11.45 -13.52
N GLU A 23 5.47 -12.08 -14.66
CA GLU A 23 4.97 -11.41 -15.86
C GLU A 23 3.55 -10.84 -15.69
N CYS A 24 2.90 -11.11 -14.57
CA CYS A 24 1.63 -10.49 -14.21
C CYS A 24 1.75 -8.99 -13.92
N GLY A 25 2.97 -8.45 -13.73
CA GLY A 25 3.15 -7.04 -13.41
C GLY A 25 3.08 -6.70 -11.92
N CYS A 26 3.08 -7.71 -11.04
CA CYS A 26 3.17 -7.47 -9.61
C CYS A 26 4.60 -7.16 -9.11
N CYS A 27 5.60 -7.13 -9.99
CA CYS A 27 6.99 -6.81 -9.63
C CYS A 27 7.58 -7.67 -8.48
N GLU A 28 7.06 -8.88 -8.27
CA GLU A 28 7.57 -9.87 -7.32
C GLU A 28 8.23 -11.03 -8.08
N LEU A 29 9.14 -11.75 -7.44
CA LEU A 29 9.73 -12.98 -8.01
C LEU A 29 8.64 -14.04 -8.25
N ALA A 30 8.65 -14.63 -9.44
CA ALA A 30 7.73 -15.72 -9.80
C ALA A 30 8.07 -17.04 -9.05
N GLY A 31 9.32 -17.16 -8.59
CA GLY A 31 9.88 -18.35 -7.95
C GLY A 31 10.17 -19.47 -8.95
N PHE A 32 10.53 -20.66 -8.45
CA PHE A 32 10.97 -21.78 -9.27
C PHE A 32 10.00 -22.96 -9.24
N TYR A 33 10.00 -23.78 -10.29
CA TYR A 33 9.25 -25.03 -10.29
C TYR A 33 9.91 -26.06 -9.36
N LYS A 34 9.11 -26.63 -8.45
CA LYS A 34 9.58 -27.61 -7.45
C LYS A 34 9.68 -29.04 -7.99
N LYS A 35 9.01 -29.32 -9.11
CA LYS A 35 8.93 -30.64 -9.75
C LYS A 35 9.09 -30.50 -11.26
N THR A 36 9.51 -31.59 -11.90
CA THR A 36 9.49 -31.73 -13.36
C THR A 36 8.18 -32.39 -13.77
N ASP A 37 7.52 -31.85 -14.79
CA ASP A 37 6.32 -32.39 -15.43
C ASP A 37 6.43 -32.10 -16.94
N LEU A 38 6.99 -33.05 -17.68
CA LEU A 38 7.30 -32.89 -19.10
C LEU A 38 6.05 -32.72 -19.97
N SER A 39 4.92 -33.29 -19.57
CA SER A 39 3.63 -33.16 -20.30
C SER A 39 3.17 -31.70 -20.40
N ARG A 40 3.54 -30.88 -19.41
CA ARG A 40 3.23 -29.45 -19.34
C ARG A 40 4.44 -28.56 -19.65
N GLY A 41 5.56 -29.14 -20.11
CA GLY A 41 6.82 -28.42 -20.34
C GLY A 41 7.44 -27.82 -19.07
N ILE A 42 7.16 -28.38 -17.90
CA ILE A 42 7.66 -27.89 -16.61
C ILE A 42 8.96 -28.64 -16.26
N ILE A 43 10.02 -27.89 -15.97
CA ILE A 43 11.32 -28.43 -15.56
C ILE A 43 11.67 -27.92 -14.16
N LYS A 44 12.01 -28.83 -13.24
CA LYS A 44 12.43 -28.48 -11.87
C LYS A 44 13.60 -27.49 -11.91
N GLY A 45 13.55 -26.47 -11.05
CA GLY A 45 14.59 -25.45 -10.95
C GLY A 45 14.51 -24.35 -12.01
N LYS A 46 13.69 -24.49 -13.06
CA LYS A 46 13.43 -23.37 -13.98
C LYS A 46 12.52 -22.32 -13.34
N PRO A 47 12.73 -21.03 -13.66
CA PRO A 47 11.89 -19.97 -13.14
C PRO A 47 10.47 -20.11 -13.67
N LYS A 48 9.49 -19.91 -12.79
CA LYS A 48 8.09 -19.82 -13.17
C LYS A 48 7.86 -18.56 -13.98
N ARG A 49 6.85 -18.62 -14.83
CA ARG A 49 6.36 -17.45 -15.56
C ARG A 49 5.59 -16.48 -14.66
N PHE A 50 4.76 -17.05 -13.79
CA PHE A 50 3.91 -16.33 -12.85
C PHE A 50 4.06 -16.92 -11.45
N LYS A 51 3.87 -16.08 -10.44
CA LYS A 51 3.60 -16.56 -9.08
C LYS A 51 2.29 -17.36 -9.06
N LEU A 52 2.12 -18.21 -8.06
CA LEU A 52 0.91 -19.01 -7.91
C LEU A 52 -0.34 -18.10 -7.95
N ASN A 53 -1.36 -18.49 -8.72
CA ASN A 53 -2.61 -17.74 -8.94
C ASN A 53 -2.44 -16.36 -9.58
N HIS A 54 -1.29 -16.04 -10.16
CA HIS A 54 -1.08 -14.76 -10.84
C HIS A 54 -1.29 -14.81 -12.36
N HIS A 55 -1.68 -15.97 -12.92
CA HIS A 55 -1.82 -16.15 -14.37
C HIS A 55 -3.09 -15.51 -14.95
N THR A 56 -4.09 -15.19 -14.12
CA THR A 56 -5.39 -14.57 -14.50
C THR A 56 -5.51 -13.10 -14.11
N ILE A 57 -4.50 -12.54 -13.45
CA ILE A 57 -4.48 -11.15 -12.98
C ILE A 57 -3.36 -10.37 -13.67
N GLY A 58 -3.39 -9.04 -13.57
CA GLY A 58 -2.33 -8.21 -14.11
C GLY A 58 -2.51 -7.88 -15.59
N PHE A 59 -1.44 -7.46 -16.26
CA PHE A 59 -1.47 -6.88 -17.62
C PHE A 59 -2.15 -7.73 -18.70
N ARG A 60 -2.29 -9.04 -18.48
CA ARG A 60 -2.97 -9.95 -19.41
C ARG A 60 -4.49 -9.98 -19.25
N ASN A 61 -5.00 -9.44 -18.16
CA ASN A 61 -6.43 -9.29 -17.96
C ASN A 61 -6.87 -7.96 -18.61
N ILE A 62 -7.80 -8.00 -19.56
CA ILE A 62 -8.30 -6.78 -20.24
C ILE A 62 -8.90 -5.76 -19.26
N ARG A 63 -9.44 -6.22 -18.12
CA ARG A 63 -9.96 -5.34 -17.07
C ARG A 63 -8.87 -4.79 -16.14
N TRP A 64 -7.60 -5.11 -16.40
CA TRP A 64 -6.49 -4.62 -15.61
C TRP A 64 -6.24 -3.14 -15.88
N ASN A 65 -6.51 -2.32 -14.88
CA ASN A 65 -6.28 -0.89 -14.94
C ASN A 65 -4.92 -0.53 -14.31
N TYR A 66 -3.82 -1.11 -14.79
CA TYR A 66 -2.46 -0.81 -14.31
C TYR A 66 -2.26 -0.96 -12.78
N GLY A 67 -3.05 -1.82 -12.14
CA GLY A 67 -3.02 -2.02 -10.68
C GLY A 67 -3.84 -1.03 -9.88
N ARG A 68 -4.59 -0.16 -10.55
CA ARG A 68 -5.59 0.72 -9.94
C ARG A 68 -6.90 -0.06 -9.70
N VAL A 69 -7.39 0.01 -8.47
CA VAL A 69 -8.62 -0.63 -8.02
C VAL A 69 -9.47 0.38 -7.26
N ASP A 70 -10.71 0.57 -7.70
CA ASP A 70 -11.68 1.37 -6.97
C ASP A 70 -12.37 0.49 -5.90
N SER A 71 -12.11 0.77 -4.62
CA SER A 71 -12.72 0.00 -3.53
C SER A 71 -14.16 0.43 -3.32
N LYS A 72 -15.11 -0.28 -3.95
CA LYS A 72 -16.56 -0.11 -3.76
C LYS A 72 -17.01 1.36 -3.85
N GLY A 73 -16.43 2.13 -4.76
CA GLY A 73 -16.78 3.54 -5.00
C GLY A 73 -16.24 4.56 -3.98
N THR A 74 -15.42 4.14 -3.02
CA THR A 74 -14.84 5.03 -1.99
C THR A 74 -13.42 5.45 -2.38
N TYR A 75 -12.43 4.65 -1.97
CA TYR A 75 -11.02 4.93 -2.15
C TYR A 75 -10.46 4.31 -3.41
N ILE A 76 -9.49 5.00 -4.00
CA ILE A 76 -8.65 4.49 -5.08
C ILE A 76 -7.43 3.83 -4.45
N LEU A 77 -7.16 2.58 -4.83
CA LEU A 77 -5.99 1.83 -4.40
C LEU A 77 -5.08 1.53 -5.59
N LEU A 78 -3.77 1.58 -5.36
CA LEU A 78 -2.75 1.24 -6.35
C LEU A 78 -1.95 0.02 -5.87
N LEU A 79 -1.72 -0.94 -6.78
CA LEU A 79 -0.86 -2.09 -6.52
C LEU A 79 0.60 -1.61 -6.33
N LYS A 80 1.09 -1.71 -5.11
CA LYS A 80 2.48 -1.42 -4.70
C LYS A 80 3.00 -2.58 -3.83
N PRO A 81 3.43 -3.70 -4.43
CA PRO A 81 3.71 -4.93 -3.69
C PRO A 81 4.93 -4.84 -2.78
N ARG A 82 5.84 -3.91 -3.06
CA ARG A 82 7.04 -3.62 -2.25
C ARG A 82 6.86 -2.43 -1.30
N HIS A 83 5.63 -1.93 -1.13
CA HIS A 83 5.38 -0.87 -0.15
C HIS A 83 5.43 -1.43 1.27
N PRO A 84 6.22 -0.83 2.20
CA PRO A 84 6.36 -1.35 3.56
C PRO A 84 5.05 -1.27 4.36
N PHE A 85 4.18 -0.32 4.02
CA PHE A 85 2.90 -0.08 4.70
C PHE A 85 1.72 -0.28 3.74
N PRO A 86 1.38 -1.52 3.35
CA PRO A 86 0.23 -1.78 2.50
C PRO A 86 -1.08 -1.59 3.27
N SER A 87 -2.17 -1.41 2.52
CA SER A 87 -3.53 -1.47 3.03
C SER A 87 -3.88 -2.89 3.49
N ARG A 88 -5.06 -3.04 4.09
CA ARG A 88 -5.62 -4.36 4.47
C ARG A 88 -5.66 -5.34 3.30
N GLN A 89 -5.89 -4.85 2.09
CA GLN A 89 -5.71 -5.64 0.87
C GLN A 89 -4.21 -5.67 0.57
N LYS A 90 -3.52 -6.67 1.14
CA LYS A 90 -2.07 -6.87 1.01
C LYS A 90 -1.59 -6.55 -0.41
N ARG A 91 -0.50 -5.76 -0.51
CA ARG A 91 0.12 -5.24 -1.75
C ARG A 91 -0.52 -3.99 -2.36
N TYR A 92 -1.65 -3.51 -1.86
CA TYR A 92 -2.25 -2.26 -2.33
C TYR A 92 -1.97 -1.11 -1.37
N VAL A 93 -1.93 0.12 -1.86
CA VAL A 93 -1.80 1.32 -1.04
C VAL A 93 -2.83 2.34 -1.53
N TYR A 94 -3.39 3.12 -0.61
CA TYR A 94 -4.32 4.19 -0.98
C TYR A 94 -3.62 5.27 -1.79
N GLU A 95 -4.27 5.71 -2.87
CA GLU A 95 -3.70 6.70 -3.79
C GLU A 95 -3.39 8.03 -3.08
N HIS A 96 -4.32 8.55 -2.26
CA HIS A 96 -4.09 9.77 -1.48
C HIS A 96 -2.84 9.69 -0.58
N ARG A 97 -2.52 8.49 -0.05
CA ARG A 97 -1.32 8.28 0.77
C ARG A 97 -0.07 8.43 -0.09
N LEU A 98 -0.08 7.83 -1.28
CA LEU A 98 1.03 7.91 -2.21
C LEU A 98 1.27 9.34 -2.71
N VAL A 99 0.20 10.11 -2.97
CA VAL A 99 0.30 11.54 -3.33
C VAL A 99 0.96 12.33 -2.21
N MET A 100 0.50 12.15 -0.96
CA MET A 100 1.09 12.84 0.20
C MET A 100 2.55 12.43 0.44
N GLU A 101 2.85 11.14 0.33
CA GLU A 101 4.23 10.64 0.43
C GLU A 101 5.14 11.27 -0.61
N ASP A 102 4.67 11.38 -1.85
CA ASP A 102 5.46 11.94 -2.93
C ASP A 102 5.69 13.43 -2.76
N PHE A 103 4.64 14.18 -2.39
CA PHE A 103 4.74 15.59 -2.05
C PHE A 103 5.75 15.83 -0.91
N LEU A 104 5.67 15.07 0.18
CA LEU A 104 6.59 15.21 1.31
C LEU A 104 8.03 14.85 0.91
N ARG A 105 8.24 13.81 0.11
CA ARG A 105 9.59 13.47 -0.39
C ARG A 105 10.21 14.60 -1.20
N GLN A 106 9.43 15.23 -2.08
CA GLN A 106 9.94 16.28 -2.97
C GLN A 106 10.16 17.61 -2.23
N ASN A 107 9.25 17.98 -1.33
CA ASN A 107 9.23 19.32 -0.72
C ASN A 107 9.87 19.35 0.67
N TYR A 108 9.79 18.25 1.44
CA TYR A 108 10.20 18.19 2.85
C TYR A 108 10.86 16.85 3.21
N PRO A 109 11.99 16.47 2.57
CA PRO A 109 12.60 15.15 2.74
C PRO A 109 13.05 14.83 4.18
N ASN A 110 13.36 15.87 4.97
CA ASN A 110 13.78 15.73 6.38
C ASN A 110 12.61 15.78 7.36
N HIS A 111 11.36 15.73 6.89
CA HIS A 111 10.19 15.84 7.74
C HIS A 111 10.05 14.61 8.65
N LYS A 112 9.78 14.82 9.95
CA LYS A 112 9.64 13.76 10.98
C LYS A 112 8.60 12.68 10.67
N ALA A 113 7.60 13.00 9.84
CA ALA A 113 6.57 12.06 9.43
C ALA A 113 7.06 11.05 8.39
N LEU A 114 8.25 11.25 7.82
CA LEU A 114 8.89 10.30 6.92
C LEU A 114 9.78 9.32 7.70
N ILE A 115 9.93 8.13 7.14
CA ILE A 115 10.86 7.09 7.58
C ILE A 115 11.58 6.52 6.36
N GLY A 116 12.90 6.38 6.47
CA GLY A 116 13.74 5.75 5.45
C GLY A 116 13.69 4.23 5.56
N ILE A 117 13.32 3.56 4.48
CA ILE A 117 13.31 2.10 4.36
C ILE A 117 13.87 1.76 2.97
N ASN A 118 14.91 0.92 2.89
CA ASN A 118 15.51 0.49 1.61
C ASN A 118 15.87 1.66 0.66
N ALA A 119 16.57 2.67 1.18
CA ALA A 119 16.96 3.89 0.45
C ALA A 119 15.79 4.73 -0.12
N LYS A 120 14.55 4.48 0.34
CA LYS A 120 13.37 5.26 -0.03
C LYS A 120 12.65 5.78 1.21
N LEU A 121 12.12 6.99 1.10
CA LEU A 121 11.33 7.63 2.16
C LEU A 121 9.83 7.31 2.02
N TYR A 122 9.20 6.97 3.14
CA TYR A 122 7.78 6.63 3.23
C TYR A 122 7.12 7.40 4.36
N LEU A 123 5.82 7.67 4.24
CA LEU A 123 5.05 8.22 5.35
C LEU A 123 4.94 7.14 6.43
N ARG A 124 5.23 7.50 7.68
CA ARG A 124 5.14 6.57 8.80
C ARG A 124 3.69 6.08 9.00
N PRO A 125 3.48 4.85 9.52
CA PRO A 125 2.15 4.27 9.63
C PRO A 125 1.24 4.97 10.66
N GLU A 126 1.79 5.73 11.61
CA GLU A 126 0.99 6.44 12.63
C GLU A 126 0.28 7.69 12.07
N TYR A 127 0.69 8.16 10.88
CA TYR A 127 0.05 9.25 10.17
C TYR A 127 -0.98 8.72 9.17
N ILE A 128 -2.17 9.29 9.27
CA ILE A 128 -3.32 9.05 8.39
C ILE A 128 -3.49 10.28 7.52
N VAL A 129 -3.79 10.06 6.24
CA VAL A 129 -4.12 11.13 5.30
C VAL A 129 -5.64 11.26 5.26
N HIS A 130 -6.11 12.50 5.42
CA HIS A 130 -7.50 12.91 5.52
C HIS A 130 -7.84 13.85 4.36
N HIS A 131 -9.08 13.75 3.86
CA HIS A 131 -9.61 14.62 2.81
C HIS A 131 -10.39 15.77 3.44
N ILE A 132 -9.88 17.00 3.27
CA ILE A 132 -10.43 18.20 3.91
C ILE A 132 -11.87 18.47 3.46
N ASN A 133 -12.16 18.33 2.17
CA ASN A 133 -13.52 18.53 1.62
C ASN A 133 -14.46 17.34 1.81
N GLY A 134 -14.01 16.23 2.41
CA GLY A 134 -14.78 14.99 2.56
C GLY A 134 -15.00 14.19 1.27
N ASN A 135 -14.56 14.69 0.11
CA ASN A 135 -14.61 13.97 -1.16
C ASN A 135 -13.40 13.02 -1.28
N ILE A 136 -13.67 11.74 -1.00
CA ILE A 136 -12.68 10.66 -0.94
C ILE A 136 -11.94 10.43 -2.27
N LYS A 137 -12.50 10.88 -3.40
CA LYS A 137 -11.90 10.74 -4.73
C LYS A 137 -11.02 11.93 -5.15
N ASP A 138 -11.10 13.05 -4.43
CA ASP A 138 -10.34 14.25 -4.74
C ASP A 138 -8.96 14.19 -4.06
N ASN A 139 -8.00 13.58 -4.75
CA ASN A 139 -6.65 13.33 -4.25
C ASN A 139 -5.66 14.46 -4.57
N ARG A 140 -6.14 15.67 -4.90
CA ARG A 140 -5.27 16.84 -5.11
C ARG A 140 -4.61 17.25 -3.78
N ILE A 141 -3.35 17.65 -3.81
CA ILE A 141 -2.56 17.86 -2.59
C ILE A 141 -3.18 18.93 -1.67
N GLU A 142 -3.79 19.97 -2.24
CA GLU A 142 -4.49 21.03 -1.52
C GLU A 142 -5.73 20.54 -0.73
N ASN A 143 -6.27 19.38 -1.09
CA ASN A 143 -7.40 18.75 -0.42
C ASN A 143 -6.97 17.68 0.60
N LEU A 144 -5.67 17.43 0.75
CA LEU A 144 -5.14 16.38 1.61
C LEU A 144 -4.42 16.98 2.81
N GLU A 145 -4.72 16.46 3.99
CA GLU A 145 -3.98 16.74 5.22
C GLU A 145 -3.51 15.42 5.84
N PHE A 146 -2.34 15.39 6.46
CA PHE A 146 -1.90 14.22 7.23
C PHE A 146 -1.87 14.54 8.72
N MET A 147 -2.43 13.65 9.53
CA MET A 147 -2.58 13.83 10.97
C MET A 147 -2.40 12.50 11.70
N LYS A 148 -2.17 12.54 13.00
CA LYS A 148 -2.10 11.30 13.80
C LYS A 148 -3.49 10.67 13.91
N ALA A 149 -3.53 9.35 14.07
CA ALA A 149 -4.79 8.62 14.26
C ALA A 149 -5.67 9.20 15.39
N SER A 150 -5.08 9.66 16.48
CA SER A 150 -5.80 10.29 17.59
C SER A 150 -6.47 11.62 17.20
N GLN A 151 -5.84 12.42 16.33
CA GLN A 151 -6.40 13.67 15.82
C GLN A 151 -7.53 13.38 14.83
N HIS A 152 -7.33 12.41 13.94
CA HIS A 152 -8.34 11.96 13.00
C HIS A 152 -9.61 11.45 13.72
N ASN A 153 -9.44 10.68 14.79
CA ASN A 153 -10.57 10.18 15.57
C ASN A 153 -11.35 11.30 16.27
N LYS A 154 -10.65 12.33 16.79
CA LYS A 154 -11.30 13.52 17.36
C LYS A 154 -12.10 14.31 16.32
N LEU A 155 -11.56 14.42 15.11
CA LEU A 155 -12.24 15.13 14.02
C LEU A 155 -13.56 14.45 13.62
N HIS A 156 -13.60 13.12 13.66
CA HIS A 156 -14.79 12.33 13.36
C HIS A 156 -15.60 11.93 14.61
N GLU A 157 -15.25 12.47 15.78
CA GLU A 157 -16.00 12.18 17.00
C GLU A 157 -17.44 12.70 16.83
N PRO A 158 -18.46 11.82 16.93
CA PRO A 158 -19.83 12.28 16.84
C PRO A 158 -20.09 13.20 18.04
N GLN A 159 -20.64 14.38 17.76
CA GLN A 159 -20.99 15.32 18.81
C GLN A 159 -21.94 14.64 19.79
N ARG A 160 -21.72 14.90 21.08
CA ARG A 160 -22.55 14.39 22.16
C ARG A 160 -23.35 15.54 22.72
N ASP A 161 -24.60 15.25 23.06
CA ASP A 161 -25.43 16.14 23.85
C ASP A 161 -24.82 16.27 25.25
N GLU A 162 -24.56 17.51 25.68
CA GLU A 162 -23.86 17.79 26.95
C GLU A 162 -24.65 17.32 28.17
N PHE A 163 -25.98 17.28 28.10
CA PHE A 163 -26.85 16.97 29.23
C PHE A 163 -27.19 15.47 29.33
N THR A 164 -27.44 14.82 28.20
CA THR A 164 -27.87 13.42 28.14
C THR A 164 -26.73 12.46 27.82
N GLY A 165 -25.58 12.96 27.36
CA GLY A 165 -24.43 12.16 26.92
C GLY A 165 -24.70 11.33 25.65
N ARG A 166 -25.87 11.48 25.03
CA ARG A 166 -26.29 10.76 23.82
C ARG A 166 -25.64 11.38 22.59
N PHE A 167 -25.41 10.58 21.55
CA PHE A 167 -24.91 11.10 20.28
C PHE A 167 -25.95 11.99 19.61
N LEU A 168 -25.55 13.19 19.22
CA LEU A 168 -26.33 14.07 18.36
C LEU A 168 -26.43 13.41 16.98
N ARG A 169 -27.66 13.27 16.47
CA ARG A 169 -27.86 12.87 15.07
C ARG A 169 -27.47 14.08 14.20
N LYS A 170 -26.54 13.88 13.27
CA LYS A 170 -26.37 14.83 12.16
C LYS A 170 -27.58 14.70 11.25
N GLU A 171 -28.30 15.81 11.06
CA GLU A 171 -29.41 15.93 10.09
C GLU A 171 -28.96 15.70 8.64
#